data_AF-A0A6J0SZM3-F1
#
_entry.id   AF-A0A6J0SZM3-F1
#
_cell.length_a   1.000
_cell.length_b   1.000
_cell.length_c   1.000
_cell.angle_alpha   90.00
_cell.angle_beta   90.00
_cell.angle_gamma   90.00
#
_symmetry.space_group_name_H-M   'P 1'
#
loop_
_entity.id
_entity.type
_entity.pdbx_description
1 polymer ?
#
loop_
_entity_poly.entity_id
_entity_poly.type
_entity_poly.pdbx_seq_one_letter_code
_entity_poly.pdbx_strand_id
1 'polypeptide(L)'
;VNALKTRVEDVVDYFKRQGYAYQGRASPGLEEARALAGKKFLLDPQLRDLLILPPQTDLHQDQLYKAGHIILQDKASCLPAFLLNPEPGSHVIDACAAPGNKTSQLAALMNNKGRIFAFDLDAKRLATMNTMLVRSGATCCELAHQDFLTTDPGDSKYSKVQYILLDPSCSGSGIVGRMPGEGEDSPSPERLQALAGFQRKMLMHALKFPALSRLVYSTCSVHQEENEDVVRDVLEQQGRAFRLVEALPSWPHRGLAVFDEAKCCLRASPKETLTNGFFVAVFEKQHPRDSKASSPIQLPEAGAEGPSVSLSHAAKKRRKKRKGKAPVND
;
A
#
# COMPACT_ATOMS: atom_id res chain seq x y z
N VAL A 1 -11.30 -0.47 3.66
CA VAL A 1 -12.06 -1.74 3.70
C VAL A 1 -11.09 -2.86 3.39
N ASN A 2 -11.07 -3.90 4.19
CA ASN A 2 -10.17 -5.03 3.98
C ASN A 2 -10.80 -6.04 3.01
N ALA A 3 -10.36 -6.00 1.75
CA ALA A 3 -10.87 -6.84 0.67
C ALA A 3 -10.62 -8.35 0.90
N LEU A 4 -9.75 -8.76 1.83
CA LEU A 4 -9.55 -10.17 2.19
C LEU A 4 -10.73 -10.76 2.96
N LYS A 5 -11.51 -9.93 3.68
CA LYS A 5 -12.54 -10.39 4.62
C LYS A 5 -13.95 -9.96 4.27
N THR A 6 -14.10 -8.88 3.52
CA THR A 6 -15.40 -8.29 3.22
C THR A 6 -15.34 -7.50 1.92
N ARG A 7 -16.50 -7.17 1.35
CA ARG A 7 -16.60 -6.21 0.24
C ARG A 7 -17.03 -4.84 0.77
N VAL A 8 -16.82 -3.82 -0.05
CA VAL A 8 -17.19 -2.43 0.28
C VAL A 8 -18.70 -2.31 0.50
N GLU A 9 -19.51 -2.98 -0.32
CA GLU A 9 -20.97 -2.94 -0.24
C GLU A 9 -21.48 -3.50 1.09
N ASP A 10 -20.86 -4.58 1.58
CA ASP A 10 -21.23 -5.22 2.84
C ASP A 10 -20.94 -4.29 4.04
N VAL A 11 -19.83 -3.54 3.98
CA VAL A 11 -19.46 -2.53 4.99
C VAL A 11 -20.40 -1.32 4.92
N VAL A 12 -20.75 -0.86 3.71
CA VAL A 12 -21.71 0.23 3.51
C VAL A 12 -23.07 -0.15 4.11
N ASP A 13 -23.55 -1.37 3.86
CA ASP A 13 -24.82 -1.84 4.41
C ASP A 13 -24.78 -2.03 5.93
N TYR A 14 -23.64 -2.45 6.48
CA TYR A 14 -23.44 -2.47 7.94
C TYR A 14 -23.61 -1.06 8.53
N PHE A 15 -22.90 -0.06 8.01
CA PHE A 15 -23.00 1.31 8.53
C PHE A 15 -24.41 1.90 8.35
N LYS A 16 -25.09 1.61 7.24
CA LYS A 16 -26.50 2.00 7.04
C LYS A 16 -27.42 1.44 8.13
N ARG A 17 -27.24 0.17 8.52
CA ARG A 17 -27.98 -0.43 9.64
C ARG A 17 -27.66 0.22 11.00
N GLN A 18 -26.49 0.82 11.16
CA GLN A 18 -26.10 1.60 12.35
C GLN A 18 -26.58 3.07 12.31
N GLY A 19 -27.40 3.42 11.30
CA GLY A 19 -27.97 4.75 11.14
C GLY A 19 -27.06 5.74 10.43
N TYR A 20 -26.03 5.28 9.72
CA TYR A 20 -25.23 6.14 8.84
C TYR A 20 -25.87 6.30 7.46
N ALA A 21 -25.73 7.48 6.87
CA ALA A 21 -26.17 7.80 5.53
C ALA A 21 -24.99 7.77 4.55
N TYR A 22 -24.97 6.79 3.65
CA TYR A 22 -24.00 6.71 2.56
C TYR A 22 -24.29 7.77 1.50
N GLN A 23 -23.31 8.62 1.20
CA GLN A 23 -23.45 9.74 0.25
C GLN A 23 -22.93 9.41 -1.16
N GLY A 24 -22.53 8.15 -1.41
CA GLY A 24 -21.92 7.75 -2.68
C GLY A 24 -20.40 7.97 -2.72
N ARG A 25 -19.85 8.01 -3.93
CA ARG A 25 -18.43 8.31 -4.18
C ARG A 25 -18.23 9.82 -4.24
N ALA A 26 -17.25 10.33 -3.50
CA ALA A 26 -16.91 11.75 -3.50
C ALA A 26 -16.34 12.18 -4.86
N SER A 27 -16.48 13.47 -5.16
CA SER A 27 -15.88 14.08 -6.34
C SER A 27 -14.35 14.22 -6.20
N PRO A 28 -13.58 14.35 -7.30
CA PRO A 28 -12.12 14.54 -7.22
C PRO A 28 -11.67 15.74 -6.39
N GLY A 29 -12.49 16.79 -6.27
CA GLY A 29 -12.19 17.98 -5.47
C GLY A 29 -12.37 17.80 -3.96
N LEU A 30 -12.97 16.69 -3.51
CA LEU A 30 -13.22 16.35 -2.11
C LEU A 30 -14.02 17.38 -1.30
N GLU A 31 -14.78 18.26 -1.96
CA GLU A 31 -15.62 19.26 -1.28
C GLU A 31 -16.67 18.59 -0.37
N GLU A 32 -17.24 17.46 -0.79
CA GLU A 32 -18.19 16.70 0.02
C GLU A 32 -17.52 16.11 1.27
N ALA A 33 -16.23 15.75 1.18
CA ALA A 33 -15.46 15.24 2.30
C ALA A 33 -15.13 16.36 3.31
N ARG A 34 -14.88 17.60 2.85
CA ARG A 34 -14.66 18.77 3.74
C ARG A 34 -15.88 19.11 4.57
N ALA A 35 -17.06 19.00 3.97
CA ALA A 35 -18.35 19.28 4.62
C ALA A 35 -18.94 18.07 5.37
N LEU A 36 -18.22 16.94 5.43
CA LEU A 36 -18.74 15.70 5.98
C LEU A 36 -18.89 15.79 7.50
N ALA A 37 -20.12 15.63 7.99
CA ALA A 37 -20.45 15.73 9.40
C ALA A 37 -21.57 14.76 9.80
N GLY A 38 -21.70 14.52 11.11
CA GLY A 38 -22.71 13.63 11.68
C GLY A 38 -22.53 12.17 11.25
N LYS A 39 -23.62 11.41 11.11
CA LYS A 39 -23.57 10.03 10.64
C LYS A 39 -23.62 9.95 9.11
N LYS A 40 -22.72 10.65 8.40
CA LYS A 40 -22.58 10.57 6.93
C LYS A 40 -21.22 9.99 6.58
N PHE A 41 -21.13 9.29 5.46
CA PHE A 41 -19.86 8.78 4.95
C PHE A 41 -19.87 8.66 3.43
N LEU A 42 -18.68 8.69 2.84
CA LEU A 42 -18.42 8.70 1.40
C LEU A 42 -17.45 7.57 1.03
N LEU A 43 -17.42 7.21 -0.24
CA LEU A 43 -16.33 6.45 -0.84
C LEU A 43 -15.31 7.40 -1.49
N ASP A 44 -14.02 7.11 -1.35
CA ASP A 44 -12.96 7.94 -1.94
C ASP A 44 -13.02 7.95 -3.48
N PRO A 45 -12.72 9.08 -4.15
CA PRO A 45 -12.75 9.17 -5.61
C PRO A 45 -11.73 8.24 -6.28
N GLN A 46 -10.54 8.07 -5.69
CA GLN A 46 -9.40 7.40 -6.32
C GLN A 46 -9.22 5.97 -5.80
N LEU A 47 -9.35 5.77 -4.48
CA LEU A 47 -9.10 4.50 -3.82
C LEU A 47 -10.40 3.72 -3.61
N ARG A 48 -10.57 2.60 -4.33
CA ARG A 48 -11.83 1.85 -4.40
C ARG A 48 -12.32 1.31 -3.05
N ASP A 49 -11.39 0.97 -2.17
CA ASP A 49 -11.69 0.34 -0.89
C ASP A 49 -11.60 1.32 0.29
N LEU A 50 -11.51 2.63 0.03
CA LEU A 50 -11.37 3.64 1.09
C LEU A 50 -12.69 4.37 1.35
N LEU A 51 -13.21 4.23 2.57
CA LEU A 51 -14.35 5.01 3.05
C LEU A 51 -13.84 6.24 3.81
N ILE A 52 -14.51 7.36 3.61
CA ILE A 52 -14.25 8.64 4.26
C ILE A 52 -15.36 8.89 5.28
N LEU A 53 -14.98 9.11 6.54
CA LEU A 53 -15.88 9.41 7.65
C LEU A 53 -15.47 10.74 8.32
N PRO A 54 -16.39 11.43 9.02
CA PRO A 54 -16.07 12.64 9.77
C PRO A 54 -14.97 12.40 10.81
N PRO A 55 -14.11 13.40 11.08
CA PRO A 55 -12.92 13.26 11.93
C PRO A 55 -13.23 12.85 13.37
N GLN A 56 -14.41 13.14 13.89
CA GLN A 56 -14.83 12.74 15.25
C GLN A 56 -15.35 11.29 15.33
N THR A 57 -15.33 10.53 14.23
CA THR A 57 -15.84 9.15 14.22
C THR A 57 -14.78 8.19 14.74
N ASP A 58 -14.96 7.70 15.98
CA ASP A 58 -14.13 6.64 16.53
C ASP A 58 -14.69 5.25 16.18
N LEU A 59 -13.89 4.44 15.50
CA LEU A 59 -14.23 3.08 15.09
C LEU A 59 -13.39 2.01 15.81
N HIS A 60 -12.51 2.37 16.74
CA HIS A 60 -11.64 1.39 17.42
C HIS A 60 -12.41 0.34 18.22
N GLN A 61 -13.61 0.70 18.68
CA GLN A 61 -14.50 -0.23 19.39
C GLN A 61 -15.53 -0.94 18.50
N ASP A 62 -15.63 -0.53 17.22
CA ASP A 62 -16.59 -1.10 16.27
C ASP A 62 -16.27 -2.56 15.94
N GLN A 63 -17.32 -3.36 15.70
CA GLN A 63 -17.20 -4.78 15.43
C GLN A 63 -16.42 -5.06 14.14
N LEU A 64 -16.59 -4.24 13.09
CA LEU A 64 -15.85 -4.40 11.85
C LEU A 64 -14.36 -4.14 12.04
N TYR A 65 -13.97 -3.19 12.90
CA TYR A 65 -12.56 -2.94 13.19
C TYR A 65 -11.94 -4.08 14.00
N LYS A 66 -12.62 -4.52 15.07
CA LYS A 66 -12.19 -5.66 15.90
C LYS A 66 -12.07 -6.95 15.10
N ALA A 67 -13.01 -7.19 14.18
CA ALA A 67 -12.98 -8.31 13.26
C ALA A 67 -12.02 -8.13 12.08
N GLY A 68 -11.34 -6.98 11.93
CA GLY A 68 -10.40 -6.74 10.83
C GLY A 68 -11.04 -6.57 9.45
N HIS A 69 -12.35 -6.31 9.38
CA HIS A 69 -13.08 -6.00 8.14
C HIS A 69 -12.79 -4.57 7.66
N ILE A 70 -12.48 -3.67 8.59
CA ILE A 70 -11.98 -2.32 8.31
C ILE A 70 -10.65 -2.10 9.01
N ILE A 71 -9.83 -1.25 8.40
CA ILE A 71 -8.52 -0.85 8.87
C ILE A 71 -8.53 0.68 8.82
N LEU A 72 -8.11 1.31 9.92
CA LEU A 72 -8.00 2.77 10.00
C LEU A 72 -6.64 3.17 9.48
N GLN A 73 -6.62 3.87 8.35
CA GLN A 73 -5.40 4.24 7.64
C GLN A 73 -5.63 5.58 6.94
N ASP A 74 -4.67 6.49 7.08
CA ASP A 74 -4.67 7.75 6.35
C ASP A 74 -4.62 7.48 4.83
N LYS A 75 -5.37 8.28 4.06
CA LYS A 75 -5.48 8.12 2.60
C LYS A 75 -4.11 8.17 1.91
N ALA A 76 -3.20 9.06 2.32
CA ALA A 76 -1.88 9.13 1.72
C ALA A 76 -1.04 7.90 2.06
N SER A 77 -1.20 7.34 3.26
CA SER A 77 -0.57 6.07 3.63
C SER A 77 -1.10 4.87 2.83
N CYS A 78 -2.24 4.97 2.14
CA CYS A 78 -2.74 3.94 1.23
C CYS A 78 -2.06 3.97 -0.15
N LEU A 79 -1.43 5.09 -0.53
CA LEU A 79 -0.85 5.28 -1.86
C LEU A 79 0.31 4.31 -2.14
N PRO A 80 1.28 4.05 -1.23
CA PRO A 80 2.45 3.27 -1.59
C PRO A 80 2.12 1.85 -2.08
N ALA A 81 1.27 1.13 -1.35
CA ALA A 81 0.84 -0.21 -1.75
C ALA A 81 -0.05 -0.17 -3.01
N PHE A 82 -0.94 0.82 -3.11
CA PHE A 82 -1.80 1.02 -4.28
C PHE A 82 -0.98 1.29 -5.56
N LEU A 83 0.06 2.12 -5.49
CA LEU A 83 0.91 2.45 -6.62
C LEU A 83 1.92 1.36 -6.95
N LEU A 84 2.36 0.58 -5.96
CA LEU A 84 3.19 -0.59 -6.20
C LEU A 84 2.44 -1.64 -7.02
N ASN A 85 1.14 -1.83 -6.69
CA ASN A 85 0.20 -2.70 -7.39
C ASN A 85 0.79 -4.08 -7.75
N PRO A 86 1.28 -4.85 -6.77
CA PRO A 86 1.87 -6.17 -7.03
C PRO A 86 0.82 -7.14 -7.55
N GLU A 87 1.20 -7.95 -8.54
CA GLU A 87 0.30 -8.98 -9.07
C GLU A 87 0.09 -10.11 -8.05
N PRO A 88 -1.13 -10.67 -7.93
CA PRO A 88 -1.37 -11.88 -7.16
C PRO A 88 -0.43 -13.02 -7.58
N GLY A 89 0.31 -13.59 -6.63
CA GLY A 89 1.30 -14.65 -6.87
C GLY A 89 2.75 -14.15 -6.95
N SER A 90 2.97 -12.84 -7.06
CA SER A 90 4.31 -12.25 -7.05
C SER A 90 4.99 -12.33 -5.68
N HIS A 91 6.29 -12.02 -5.65
CA HIS A 91 7.04 -11.87 -4.40
C HIS A 91 7.34 -10.38 -4.18
N VAL A 92 7.06 -9.93 -2.96
CA VAL A 92 7.17 -8.53 -2.54
C VAL A 92 8.06 -8.43 -1.31
N ILE A 93 8.84 -7.37 -1.20
CA ILE A 93 9.47 -6.96 0.07
C ILE A 93 8.75 -5.71 0.59
N ASP A 94 8.44 -5.72 1.88
CA ASP A 94 8.14 -4.52 2.65
C ASP A 94 9.33 -4.26 3.59
N ALA A 95 10.15 -3.27 3.26
CA ALA A 95 11.49 -3.10 3.83
C ALA A 95 11.50 -2.50 5.25
N CYS A 96 10.44 -1.78 5.62
CA CYS A 96 10.23 -1.18 6.94
C CYS A 96 8.75 -1.32 7.33
N ALA A 97 8.36 -2.55 7.63
CA ALA A 97 6.98 -2.99 7.46
C ALA A 97 6.08 -2.73 8.67
N ALA A 98 6.63 -2.68 9.89
CA ALA A 98 5.81 -2.51 11.07
C ALA A 98 5.24 -1.09 11.13
N PRO A 99 4.02 -0.86 11.67
CA PRO A 99 3.13 -1.82 12.34
C PRO A 99 2.21 -2.61 11.39
N GLY A 100 2.46 -2.65 10.08
CA GLY A 100 1.82 -3.60 9.16
C GLY A 100 0.60 -3.12 8.40
N ASN A 101 0.20 -1.84 8.49
CA ASN A 101 -0.94 -1.32 7.71
C ASN A 101 -0.70 -1.47 6.20
N LYS A 102 0.44 -0.99 5.70
CA LYS A 102 0.81 -1.10 4.27
C LYS A 102 1.00 -2.56 3.86
N THR A 103 1.62 -3.38 4.70
CA THR A 103 1.78 -4.83 4.46
C THR A 103 0.43 -5.55 4.35
N SER A 104 -0.53 -5.22 5.22
CA SER A 104 -1.88 -5.80 5.15
C SER A 104 -2.62 -5.39 3.87
N GLN A 105 -2.39 -4.16 3.39
CA GLN A 105 -2.92 -3.67 2.12
C GLN A 105 -2.26 -4.39 0.93
N LEU A 106 -0.95 -4.63 0.96
CA LEU A 106 -0.27 -5.46 -0.04
C LEU A 106 -0.86 -6.87 -0.10
N ALA A 107 -1.08 -7.51 1.06
CA ALA A 107 -1.69 -8.84 1.13
C ALA A 107 -3.10 -8.85 0.52
N ALA A 108 -3.89 -7.80 0.75
CA ALA A 108 -5.21 -7.62 0.15
C ALA A 108 -5.15 -7.47 -1.38
N LEU A 109 -4.25 -6.62 -1.90
CA LEU A 109 -4.04 -6.45 -3.35
C LEU A 109 -3.61 -7.75 -4.04
N MET A 110 -2.78 -8.54 -3.36
CA MET A 110 -2.29 -9.84 -3.85
C MET A 110 -3.30 -10.98 -3.62
N ASN A 111 -4.45 -10.70 -3.00
CA ASN A 111 -5.46 -11.69 -2.61
C ASN A 111 -4.84 -12.90 -1.87
N ASN A 112 -3.89 -12.63 -0.96
CA ASN A 112 -3.11 -13.64 -0.23
C ASN A 112 -2.35 -14.66 -1.12
N LYS A 113 -2.10 -14.36 -2.40
CA LYS A 113 -1.32 -15.21 -3.31
C LYS A 113 0.08 -14.67 -3.48
N GLY A 114 1.10 -15.53 -3.37
CA GLY A 114 2.51 -15.15 -3.47
C GLY A 114 3.16 -15.06 -2.08
N ARG A 115 4.16 -14.18 -1.95
CA ARG A 115 4.88 -13.97 -0.68
C ARG A 115 5.22 -12.49 -0.46
N ILE A 116 5.09 -12.05 0.79
CA ILE A 116 5.53 -10.74 1.26
C ILE A 116 6.58 -10.96 2.33
N PHE A 117 7.82 -10.56 2.08
CA PHE A 117 8.88 -10.55 3.09
C PHE A 117 8.87 -9.19 3.79
N ALA A 118 8.50 -9.19 5.07
CA ALA A 118 8.29 -7.97 5.84
C ALA A 118 9.39 -7.82 6.91
N PHE A 119 10.20 -6.78 6.77
CA PHE A 119 11.34 -6.51 7.65
C PHE A 119 11.02 -5.36 8.60
N ASP A 120 11.42 -5.49 9.87
CA ASP A 120 11.50 -4.36 10.79
C ASP A 120 12.52 -4.67 11.90
N LEU A 121 13.09 -3.65 12.51
CA LEU A 121 14.08 -3.78 13.59
C LEU A 121 13.47 -3.73 14.98
N ASP A 122 12.26 -3.21 15.12
CA ASP A 122 11.61 -3.05 16.42
C ASP A 122 10.72 -4.26 16.73
N ALA A 123 11.15 -5.07 17.71
CA ALA A 123 10.42 -6.27 18.13
C ALA A 123 9.01 -5.98 18.66
N LYS A 124 8.79 -4.82 19.30
CA LYS A 124 7.46 -4.42 19.79
C LYS A 124 6.55 -4.04 18.63
N ARG A 125 7.05 -3.27 17.66
CA ARG A 125 6.30 -2.92 16.46
C ARG A 125 5.99 -4.17 15.62
N LEU A 126 6.91 -5.15 15.56
CA LEU A 126 6.65 -6.45 14.93
C LEU A 126 5.57 -7.26 15.65
N ALA A 127 5.52 -7.25 16.98
CA ALA A 127 4.43 -7.90 17.71
C ALA A 127 3.07 -7.26 17.41
N THR A 128 3.02 -5.92 17.32
CA THR A 128 1.85 -5.17 16.86
C THR A 128 1.47 -5.56 15.43
N MET A 129 2.46 -5.62 14.53
CA MET A 129 2.27 -6.05 13.15
C MET A 129 1.70 -7.46 13.06
N ASN A 130 2.24 -8.43 13.81
CA ASN A 130 1.73 -9.79 13.83
C ASN A 130 0.24 -9.82 14.24
N THR A 131 -0.12 -9.08 15.28
CA THR A 131 -1.52 -8.94 15.72
C THR A 131 -2.40 -8.36 14.62
N MET A 132 -1.91 -7.31 13.94
CA MET A 132 -2.59 -6.65 12.83
C MET A 132 -2.82 -7.61 11.65
N LEU A 133 -1.80 -8.34 11.21
CA LEU A 133 -1.87 -9.27 10.08
C LEU A 133 -2.79 -10.46 10.36
N VAL A 134 -2.73 -11.02 11.57
CA VAL A 134 -3.66 -12.08 12.00
C VAL A 134 -5.10 -11.57 11.98
N ARG A 135 -5.35 -10.38 12.55
CA ARG A 135 -6.68 -9.76 12.56
C ARG A 135 -7.19 -9.48 11.14
N SER A 136 -6.35 -8.96 10.26
CA SER A 136 -6.68 -8.67 8.86
C SER A 136 -6.80 -9.93 7.99
N GLY A 137 -6.40 -11.10 8.49
CA GLY A 137 -6.41 -12.34 7.71
C GLY A 137 -5.35 -12.37 6.60
N ALA A 138 -4.27 -11.61 6.74
CA ALA A 138 -3.14 -11.66 5.82
C ALA A 138 -2.33 -12.95 6.08
N THR A 139 -2.21 -13.83 5.08
CA THR A 139 -1.60 -15.15 5.22
C THR A 139 -0.36 -15.35 4.37
N CYS A 140 -0.03 -14.42 3.47
CA CYS A 140 1.13 -14.52 2.58
C CYS A 140 2.38 -13.77 3.12
N CYS A 141 2.40 -13.37 4.39
CA CYS A 141 3.48 -12.58 4.98
C CYS A 141 4.50 -13.44 5.75
N GLU A 142 5.79 -13.25 5.49
CA GLU A 142 6.91 -13.76 6.27
C GLU A 142 7.55 -12.58 7.04
N LEU A 143 7.36 -12.54 8.36
CA LEU A 143 7.95 -11.51 9.21
C LEU A 143 9.43 -11.81 9.51
N ALA A 144 10.28 -10.81 9.39
CA ALA A 144 11.70 -10.86 9.72
C ALA A 144 12.07 -9.75 10.69
N HIS A 145 12.50 -10.13 11.91
CA HIS A 145 13.12 -9.20 12.85
C HIS A 145 14.59 -9.01 12.47
N GLN A 146 14.82 -8.14 11.49
CA GLN A 146 16.12 -7.99 10.84
C GLN A 146 16.27 -6.59 10.25
N ASP A 147 17.49 -6.05 10.27
CA ASP A 147 17.85 -4.86 9.50
C ASP A 147 17.82 -5.18 8.01
N PHE A 148 16.93 -4.52 7.26
CA PHE A 148 16.85 -4.70 5.81
C PHE A 148 18.20 -4.49 5.11
N LEU A 149 19.03 -3.54 5.55
CA LEU A 149 20.36 -3.28 4.96
C LEU A 149 21.34 -4.45 5.06
N THR A 150 21.10 -5.36 6.01
CA THR A 150 21.93 -6.57 6.22
C THR A 150 21.46 -7.76 5.39
N THR A 151 20.33 -7.64 4.70
CA THR A 151 19.80 -8.68 3.81
C THR A 151 20.71 -8.79 2.59
N ASP A 152 20.95 -10.01 2.10
CA ASP A 152 21.66 -10.21 0.84
C ASP A 152 20.66 -10.21 -0.34
N PRO A 153 20.70 -9.22 -1.26
CA PRO A 153 19.84 -9.22 -2.45
C PRO A 153 20.08 -10.42 -3.38
N GLY A 154 21.24 -11.08 -3.27
CA GLY A 154 21.62 -12.27 -4.03
C GLY A 154 21.10 -13.58 -3.45
N ASP A 155 20.50 -13.58 -2.25
CA ASP A 155 19.94 -14.79 -1.64
C ASP A 155 18.83 -15.38 -2.53
N SER A 156 18.93 -16.68 -2.79
CA SER A 156 17.93 -17.48 -3.49
C SER A 156 16.50 -17.27 -2.99
N LYS A 157 16.31 -16.99 -1.69
CA LYS A 157 15.02 -16.66 -1.07
C LYS A 157 14.34 -15.46 -1.73
N TYR A 158 15.13 -14.45 -2.10
CA TYR A 158 14.63 -13.18 -2.67
C TYR A 158 14.78 -13.10 -4.18
N SER A 159 15.30 -14.14 -4.83
CA SER A 159 15.54 -14.20 -6.28
C SER A 159 14.34 -13.88 -7.17
N LYS A 160 13.11 -14.03 -6.65
CA LYS A 160 11.84 -13.77 -7.37
C LYS A 160 11.16 -12.45 -6.97
N VAL A 161 11.76 -11.66 -6.09
CA VAL A 161 11.19 -10.39 -5.62
C VAL A 161 11.16 -9.39 -6.78
N GLN A 162 9.94 -9.06 -7.20
CA GLN A 162 9.66 -8.14 -8.30
C GLN A 162 9.22 -6.76 -7.81
N TYR A 163 8.69 -6.69 -6.59
CA TYR A 163 8.11 -5.47 -6.04
C TYR A 163 8.73 -5.17 -4.67
N ILE A 164 9.08 -3.91 -4.42
CA ILE A 164 9.55 -3.46 -3.11
C ILE A 164 8.77 -2.23 -2.67
N LEU A 165 8.19 -2.29 -1.48
CA LEU A 165 7.68 -1.13 -0.75
C LEU A 165 8.76 -0.69 0.25
N LEU A 166 9.19 0.56 0.15
CA LEU A 166 10.17 1.16 1.04
C LEU A 166 9.58 2.41 1.70
N ASP A 167 9.12 2.25 2.94
CA ASP A 167 8.56 3.32 3.79
C ASP A 167 9.42 3.49 5.07
N PRO A 168 10.64 4.03 4.93
CA PRO A 168 11.60 4.07 6.03
C PRO A 168 11.22 5.06 7.13
N SER A 169 11.89 4.92 8.27
CA SER A 169 11.84 5.92 9.34
C SER A 169 12.12 7.32 8.80
N CYS A 170 11.22 8.24 9.13
CA CYS A 170 11.20 9.61 8.66
C CYS A 170 11.08 10.57 9.87
N SER A 171 11.27 11.87 9.68
CA SER A 171 11.01 12.86 10.74
C SER A 171 9.56 12.84 11.22
N GLY A 172 8.65 12.43 10.33
CA GLY A 172 7.20 12.37 10.44
C GLY A 172 6.55 13.74 10.61
N SER A 173 7.24 14.79 10.16
CA SER A 173 6.80 16.19 10.20
C SER A 173 5.47 16.44 9.49
N GLY A 174 4.99 15.49 8.66
CA GLY A 174 3.68 15.56 8.02
C GLY A 174 2.50 15.05 8.85
N ILE A 175 2.72 14.36 9.97
CA ILE A 175 1.65 13.74 10.76
C ILE A 175 0.93 14.82 11.59
N VAL A 176 -0.36 15.03 11.32
CA VAL A 176 -1.19 15.98 12.07
C VAL A 176 -1.63 15.37 13.42
N GLY A 177 -1.62 16.17 14.49
CA GLY A 177 -2.19 15.76 15.78
C GLY A 177 -1.36 14.72 16.54
N ARG A 178 -0.03 14.73 16.38
CA ARG A 178 0.90 13.91 17.17
C ARG A 178 0.62 14.06 18.66
N MET A 179 0.72 12.96 19.41
CA MET A 179 0.57 13.03 20.87
C MET A 179 1.71 13.86 21.48
N PRO A 180 1.45 14.63 22.55
CA PRO A 180 2.51 15.33 23.29
C PRO A 180 3.60 14.33 23.71
N GLY A 181 4.85 14.60 23.32
CA GLY A 181 5.99 13.69 23.51
C GLY A 181 6.44 12.89 22.26
N GLU A 182 5.64 12.85 21.19
CA GLU A 182 6.04 12.29 19.88
C GLU A 182 6.60 13.37 18.94
N GLY A 183 7.68 14.04 19.36
CA GLY A 183 8.42 14.99 18.53
C GLY A 183 7.73 16.33 18.33
N GLU A 184 7.57 17.08 19.42
CA GLU A 184 7.08 18.48 19.44
C GLU A 184 8.03 19.46 18.72
N ASP A 185 9.29 19.07 18.48
CA ASP A 185 10.26 19.91 17.79
C ASP A 185 10.39 19.51 16.32
N SER A 186 10.43 20.52 15.44
CA SER A 186 11.03 20.37 14.12
C SER A 186 12.35 19.59 14.26
N PRO A 187 12.57 18.52 13.46
CA PRO A 187 13.79 17.73 13.61
C PRO A 187 15.01 18.64 13.51
N SER A 188 15.99 18.43 14.38
CA SER A 188 17.25 19.16 14.25
C SER A 188 17.85 18.93 12.86
N PRO A 189 18.57 19.90 12.28
CA PRO A 189 19.21 19.71 10.97
C PRO A 189 20.07 18.45 10.90
N GLU A 190 20.78 18.10 11.98
CA GLU A 190 21.62 16.90 12.06
C GLU A 190 20.78 15.62 12.01
N ARG A 191 19.65 15.60 12.74
CA ARG A 191 18.73 14.45 12.70
C ARG A 191 18.11 14.30 11.31
N LEU A 192 17.71 15.40 10.68
CA LEU A 192 17.12 15.40 9.35
C LEU A 192 18.11 14.85 8.30
N GLN A 193 19.36 15.33 8.33
CA GLN A 193 20.44 14.83 7.48
C GLN A 193 20.76 13.36 7.73
N ALA A 194 20.78 12.91 8.99
CA ALA A 194 21.00 11.51 9.33
C ALA A 194 19.89 10.60 8.78
N LEU A 195 18.63 11.02 8.90
CA LEU A 195 17.47 10.32 8.33
C LEU A 195 17.55 10.26 6.80
N ALA A 196 17.80 11.38 6.12
CA ALA A 196 18.00 11.42 4.67
C ALA A 196 19.17 10.53 4.21
N GLY A 197 20.28 10.52 4.96
CA GLY A 197 21.42 9.62 4.73
C GLY A 197 21.04 8.13 4.85
N PHE A 198 20.25 7.77 5.86
CA PHE A 198 19.73 6.42 6.03
C PHE A 198 18.76 6.03 4.90
N GLN A 199 17.84 6.91 4.53
CA GLN A 199 16.86 6.71 3.47
C GLN A 199 17.55 6.46 2.11
N ARG A 200 18.58 7.25 1.77
CA ARG A 200 19.42 7.02 0.58
C ARG A 200 20.06 5.62 0.58
N LYS A 201 20.63 5.19 1.72
CA LYS A 201 21.23 3.85 1.84
C LYS A 201 20.19 2.74 1.63
N MET A 202 19.02 2.87 2.24
CA MET A 202 17.91 1.92 2.11
C MET A 202 17.43 1.81 0.66
N LEU A 203 17.23 2.96 0.01
CA LEU A 203 16.76 3.00 -1.37
C LEU A 203 17.81 2.42 -2.33
N MET A 204 19.08 2.81 -2.19
CA MET A 204 20.19 2.21 -2.95
C MET A 204 20.32 0.70 -2.73
N HIS A 205 20.07 0.21 -1.51
CA HIS A 205 20.09 -1.21 -1.21
C HIS A 205 18.93 -1.95 -1.88
N ALA A 206 17.71 -1.41 -1.79
CA ALA A 206 16.52 -2.01 -2.37
C ALA A 206 16.62 -2.15 -3.90
N LEU A 207 17.27 -1.21 -4.59
CA LEU A 207 17.46 -1.27 -6.05
C LEU A 207 18.44 -2.36 -6.52
N LYS A 208 19.15 -3.06 -5.61
CA LYS A 208 20.07 -4.15 -5.94
C LYS A 208 19.39 -5.50 -6.16
N PHE A 209 18.11 -5.65 -5.82
CA PHE A 209 17.40 -6.92 -5.98
C PHE A 209 17.27 -7.30 -7.46
N PRO A 210 17.71 -8.50 -7.87
CA PRO A 210 17.97 -8.81 -9.28
C PRO A 210 16.70 -8.82 -10.15
N ALA A 211 15.60 -9.34 -9.61
CA ALA A 211 14.31 -9.45 -10.28
C ALA A 211 13.40 -8.22 -10.08
N LEU A 212 13.87 -7.17 -9.41
CA LEU A 212 13.09 -5.97 -9.14
C LEU A 212 12.59 -5.35 -10.45
N SER A 213 11.28 -5.14 -10.55
CA SER A 213 10.64 -4.44 -11.66
C SER A 213 10.10 -3.08 -11.24
N ARG A 214 9.52 -2.99 -10.03
CA ARG A 214 8.98 -1.74 -9.48
C ARG A 214 9.28 -1.59 -8.00
N LEU A 215 9.67 -0.38 -7.59
CA LEU A 215 9.84 0.01 -6.20
C LEU A 215 9.01 1.26 -5.91
N VAL A 216 8.37 1.31 -4.74
CA VAL A 216 7.74 2.53 -4.25
C VAL A 216 8.44 2.99 -2.99
N TYR A 217 8.99 4.20 -3.04
CA TYR A 217 9.57 4.91 -1.91
C TYR A 217 8.52 5.87 -1.34
N SER A 218 8.35 5.91 -0.02
CA SER A 218 7.47 6.88 0.62
C SER A 218 7.98 7.37 1.96
N THR A 219 7.52 8.56 2.36
CA THR A 219 7.75 9.09 3.71
C THR A 219 6.52 9.83 4.22
N CYS A 220 6.46 9.94 5.54
CA CYS A 220 5.58 10.78 6.32
C CYS A 220 6.11 12.22 6.54
N SER A 221 7.05 12.69 5.71
CA SER A 221 7.77 13.95 5.89
C SER A 221 7.35 15.01 4.87
N VAL A 222 7.36 16.28 5.30
CA VAL A 222 7.22 17.44 4.40
C VAL A 222 8.56 17.97 3.89
N HIS A 223 9.69 17.53 4.46
CA HIS A 223 11.01 18.06 4.11
C HIS A 223 11.52 17.50 2.78
N GLN A 224 12.00 18.40 1.92
CA GLN A 224 12.62 18.04 0.64
C GLN A 224 13.84 17.11 0.83
N GLU A 225 14.61 17.32 1.90
CA GLU A 225 15.83 16.56 2.22
C GLU A 225 15.58 15.06 2.39
N GLU A 226 14.41 14.67 2.88
CA GLU A 226 13.99 13.27 3.04
C GLU A 226 13.26 12.72 1.79
N ASN A 227 12.96 13.58 0.82
CA ASN A 227 12.02 13.30 -0.26
C ASN A 227 12.71 13.43 -1.62
N GLU A 228 12.53 14.58 -2.29
CA GLU A 228 13.05 14.82 -3.63
C GLU A 228 14.58 14.72 -3.69
N ASP A 229 15.29 15.16 -2.65
CA ASP A 229 16.75 15.09 -2.64
C ASP A 229 17.23 13.64 -2.55
N VAL A 230 16.59 12.80 -1.73
CA VAL A 230 16.88 11.35 -1.68
C VAL A 230 16.64 10.70 -3.04
N VAL A 231 15.52 11.02 -3.68
CA VAL A 231 15.14 10.45 -4.98
C VAL A 231 16.11 10.88 -6.07
N ARG A 232 16.44 12.18 -6.16
CA ARG A 232 17.40 12.73 -7.13
C ARG A 232 18.77 12.07 -6.98
N ASP A 233 19.31 12.08 -5.77
CA ASP A 233 20.65 11.55 -5.48
C ASP A 233 20.78 10.06 -5.85
N VAL A 234 19.70 9.29 -5.66
CA VAL A 234 19.68 7.86 -6.03
C VAL A 234 19.54 7.66 -7.53
N LEU A 235 18.68 8.42 -8.22
CA LEU A 235 18.55 8.33 -9.68
C LEU A 235 19.86 8.65 -10.39
N GLU A 236 20.58 9.68 -9.94
CA GLU A 236 21.89 10.05 -10.47
C GLU A 236 22.90 8.90 -10.33
N GLN A 237 22.88 8.17 -9.20
CA GLN A 237 23.77 7.04 -8.96
C GLN A 237 23.39 5.77 -9.73
N GLN A 238 22.11 5.55 -9.99
CA GLN A 238 21.60 4.38 -10.72
C GLN A 238 21.66 4.58 -12.25
N GLY A 239 21.86 5.80 -12.71
CA GLY A 239 21.90 6.14 -14.13
C GLY A 239 20.61 5.75 -14.84
N ARG A 240 20.71 4.97 -15.91
CA ARG A 240 19.56 4.54 -16.72
C ARG A 240 18.92 3.23 -16.26
N ALA A 241 19.37 2.62 -15.18
CA ALA A 241 18.82 1.34 -14.73
C ALA A 241 17.36 1.48 -14.25
N PHE A 242 17.00 2.63 -13.69
CA PHE A 242 15.68 2.93 -13.17
C PHE A 242 15.19 4.30 -13.67
N ARG A 243 13.87 4.49 -13.71
CA ARG A 243 13.21 5.79 -13.96
C ARG A 243 12.09 6.02 -12.97
N LEU A 244 11.71 7.28 -12.81
CA LEU A 244 10.44 7.63 -12.17
C LEU A 244 9.27 7.40 -13.11
N VAL A 245 8.16 6.93 -12.55
CA VAL A 245 6.87 6.80 -13.22
C VAL A 245 5.99 7.96 -12.82
N GLU A 246 5.38 8.63 -13.80
CA GLU A 246 4.30 9.58 -13.53
C GLU A 246 3.04 8.81 -13.11
N ALA A 247 3.00 8.48 -11.82
CA ALA A 247 1.91 7.72 -11.22
C ALA A 247 0.74 8.65 -10.86
N LEU A 248 -0.49 8.10 -10.95
CA LEU A 248 -1.75 8.75 -10.57
C LEU A 248 -1.84 10.22 -11.02
N PRO A 249 -1.95 10.52 -12.34
CA PRO A 249 -1.99 11.90 -12.85
C PRO A 249 -3.15 12.73 -12.28
N SER A 250 -4.22 12.09 -11.81
CA SER A 250 -5.34 12.76 -11.15
C SER A 250 -5.04 13.25 -9.73
N TRP A 251 -3.88 12.88 -9.16
CA TRP A 251 -3.45 13.38 -7.86
C TRP A 251 -2.90 14.81 -7.98
N PRO A 252 -3.49 15.80 -7.29
CA PRO A 252 -3.25 17.21 -7.59
C PRO A 252 -1.89 17.72 -7.08
N HIS A 253 -1.39 17.17 -5.97
CA HIS A 253 -0.21 17.69 -5.28
C HIS A 253 1.04 16.88 -5.68
N ARG A 254 1.92 17.50 -6.47
CA ARG A 254 3.12 16.86 -7.04
C ARG A 254 4.38 17.18 -6.23
N GLY A 255 5.47 16.48 -6.51
CA GLY A 255 6.79 16.78 -5.94
C GLY A 255 7.27 18.21 -6.24
N LEU A 256 8.16 18.72 -5.40
CA LEU A 256 8.75 20.05 -5.56
C LEU A 256 9.63 20.08 -6.80
N ALA A 257 9.56 21.14 -7.61
CA ALA A 257 10.29 21.28 -8.88
C ALA A 257 11.79 21.57 -8.68
N VAL A 258 12.51 20.63 -8.05
CA VAL A 258 13.95 20.72 -7.73
C VAL A 258 14.83 19.84 -8.63
N PHE A 259 14.21 19.04 -9.51
CA PHE A 259 14.82 18.37 -10.66
C PHE A 259 13.73 18.02 -11.69
N ASP A 260 14.09 17.71 -12.93
CA ASP A 260 13.16 17.60 -14.08
C ASP A 260 12.03 16.59 -13.86
N GLU A 261 12.35 15.41 -13.32
CA GLU A 261 11.38 14.34 -13.06
C GLU A 261 10.70 14.44 -11.69
N ALA A 262 10.95 15.49 -10.89
CA ALA A 262 10.34 15.62 -9.56
C ALA A 262 8.80 15.70 -9.61
N LYS A 263 8.26 16.21 -10.73
CA LYS A 263 6.81 16.21 -11.01
C LYS A 263 6.21 14.81 -11.06
N CYS A 264 7.00 13.75 -11.30
CA CYS A 264 6.53 12.37 -11.29
C CYS A 264 6.22 11.88 -9.87
N CYS A 265 6.78 12.51 -8.84
CA CYS A 265 6.51 12.21 -7.44
C CYS A 265 5.18 12.84 -6.98
N LEU A 266 4.59 12.25 -5.94
CA LEU A 266 3.38 12.74 -5.28
C LEU A 266 3.74 13.33 -3.92
N ARG A 267 3.11 14.45 -3.58
CA ARG A 267 3.05 14.98 -2.22
C ARG A 267 1.63 14.98 -1.71
N ALA A 268 1.46 14.98 -0.40
CA ALA A 268 0.16 15.05 0.24
C ALA A 268 0.23 16.10 1.36
N SER A 269 -0.89 16.74 1.67
CA SER A 269 -0.99 17.68 2.78
C SER A 269 -2.44 17.83 3.27
N PRO A 270 -2.65 18.33 4.50
CA PRO A 270 -3.99 18.56 5.01
C PRO A 270 -4.79 19.55 4.15
N LYS A 271 -4.10 20.57 3.63
CA LYS A 271 -4.72 21.64 2.83
C LYS A 271 -5.16 21.13 1.46
N GLU A 272 -4.29 20.43 0.75
CA GLU A 272 -4.51 20.09 -0.66
C GLU A 272 -5.22 18.75 -0.85
N THR A 273 -4.92 17.75 -0.03
CA THR A 273 -5.37 16.36 -0.26
C THR A 273 -6.23 15.81 0.87
N LEU A 274 -6.50 16.59 1.93
CA LEU A 274 -7.24 16.17 3.13
C LEU A 274 -6.61 14.95 3.82
N THR A 275 -5.28 14.88 3.83
CA THR A 275 -4.50 13.79 4.41
C THR A 275 -3.39 14.35 5.29
N ASN A 276 -2.66 13.48 5.97
CA ASN A 276 -1.35 13.85 6.50
C ASN A 276 -0.39 14.31 5.39
N GLY A 277 0.65 15.04 5.81
CA GLY A 277 1.83 15.31 4.99
C GLY A 277 2.54 14.01 4.62
N PHE A 278 2.74 13.79 3.31
CA PHE A 278 3.27 12.54 2.80
C PHE A 278 3.99 12.74 1.47
N PHE A 279 4.90 11.84 1.13
CA PHE A 279 5.62 11.82 -0.15
C PHE A 279 5.66 10.41 -0.72
N VAL A 280 5.53 10.27 -2.04
CA VAL A 280 5.64 8.98 -2.74
C VAL A 280 6.38 9.15 -4.07
N ALA A 281 7.33 8.26 -4.34
CA ALA A 281 8.04 8.15 -5.61
C ALA A 281 7.98 6.69 -6.11
N VAL A 282 7.63 6.50 -7.38
CA VAL A 282 7.53 5.18 -8.02
C VAL A 282 8.69 5.01 -8.99
N PHE A 283 9.54 4.03 -8.72
CA PHE A 283 10.66 3.63 -9.55
C PHE A 283 10.29 2.40 -10.36
N GLU A 284 10.66 2.38 -11.64
CA GLU A 284 10.58 1.19 -12.49
C GLU A 284 11.93 0.90 -13.13
N LYS A 285 12.28 -0.38 -13.21
CA LYS A 285 13.48 -0.84 -13.90
C LYS A 285 13.30 -0.64 -15.40
N GLN A 286 14.26 0.00 -16.05
CA GLN A 286 14.25 0.14 -17.50
C GLN A 286 14.68 -1.17 -18.14
N HIS A 287 13.89 -1.69 -19.08
CA HIS A 287 14.39 -2.71 -19.98
C HIS A 287 15.11 -2.04 -21.17
N PRO A 288 16.18 -2.65 -21.71
CA PRO A 288 16.93 -2.11 -22.85
C PRO A 288 16.10 -1.81 -24.11
N ARG A 289 14.85 -2.30 -24.17
CA ARG A 289 13.92 -2.07 -25.29
C ARG A 289 13.02 -0.85 -25.11
N ASP A 290 13.00 -0.22 -23.93
CA ASP A 290 12.05 0.86 -23.57
C ASP A 290 12.61 2.27 -23.81
N SER A 291 13.63 2.41 -24.66
CA SER A 291 14.34 3.68 -24.90
C SER A 291 13.54 4.72 -25.69
N LYS A 292 12.20 4.61 -25.76
CA LYS A 292 11.33 5.64 -26.37
C LYS A 292 10.10 5.91 -25.52
N ALA A 293 10.00 7.19 -25.11
CA ALA A 293 8.86 7.93 -24.56
C ALA A 293 8.14 7.36 -23.33
N SER A 294 8.11 8.17 -22.27
CA SER A 294 7.27 7.99 -21.08
C SER A 294 5.80 7.89 -21.49
N SER A 295 5.27 6.68 -21.48
CA SER A 295 3.82 6.48 -21.52
C SER A 295 3.34 6.50 -20.07
N PRO A 296 2.37 7.36 -19.69
CA PRO A 296 1.77 7.25 -18.37
C PRO A 296 1.16 5.85 -18.23
N ILE A 297 1.55 5.12 -17.19
CA ILE A 297 0.93 3.84 -16.88
C ILE A 297 -0.43 4.14 -16.26
N GLN A 298 -1.49 3.83 -17.00
CA GLN A 298 -2.84 3.73 -16.44
C GLN A 298 -2.85 2.56 -15.46
N LEU A 299 -2.65 2.86 -14.17
CA LEU A 299 -3.18 2.03 -13.10
C LEU A 299 -4.68 1.83 -13.35
N PRO A 300 -5.27 0.66 -13.02
CA PRO A 300 -6.61 0.32 -13.45
C PRO A 300 -7.61 1.42 -13.15
N GLU A 301 -8.14 2.05 -14.21
CA GLU A 301 -9.17 3.07 -14.13
C GLU A 301 -10.38 2.51 -13.38
N ALA A 302 -10.95 3.33 -12.50
CA ALA A 302 -12.14 3.00 -11.72
C ALA A 302 -13.36 2.84 -12.65
N GLY A 303 -13.50 1.68 -13.31
CA GLY A 303 -14.59 1.42 -14.24
C GLY A 303 -14.68 0.00 -14.84
N ALA A 304 -13.62 -0.82 -14.78
CA ALA A 304 -13.73 -2.20 -15.26
C ALA A 304 -14.33 -3.10 -14.17
N GLU A 305 -15.55 -3.60 -14.42
CA GLU A 305 -16.19 -4.67 -13.67
C GLU A 305 -15.24 -5.88 -13.58
N GLY A 306 -15.06 -6.42 -12.37
CA GLY A 306 -14.36 -7.68 -12.18
C GLY A 306 -15.02 -8.80 -12.97
N PRO A 307 -14.31 -9.90 -13.27
CA PRO A 307 -14.87 -10.98 -14.06
C PRO A 307 -16.12 -11.52 -13.37
N SER A 308 -17.25 -11.43 -14.08
CA SER A 308 -18.49 -12.07 -13.69
C SER A 308 -18.24 -13.57 -13.61
N VAL A 309 -18.28 -14.11 -12.40
CA VAL A 309 -18.30 -15.56 -12.20
C VAL A 309 -19.67 -16.02 -12.67
N SER A 310 -19.74 -16.41 -13.95
CA SER A 310 -20.90 -17.09 -14.50
C SER A 310 -21.04 -18.45 -13.81
N LEU A 311 -21.97 -18.54 -12.87
CA LEU A 311 -22.48 -19.80 -12.36
C LEU A 311 -23.29 -20.45 -13.48
N SER A 312 -22.60 -21.18 -14.37
CA SER A 312 -23.27 -22.05 -15.33
C SER A 312 -23.74 -23.32 -14.65
N HIS A 313 -25.05 -23.57 -14.78
CA HIS A 313 -25.77 -24.72 -14.29
C HIS A 313 -25.16 -26.05 -14.73
N ALA A 314 -24.73 -26.88 -13.77
CA ALA A 314 -24.52 -28.30 -13.98
C ALA A 314 -25.12 -29.11 -12.81
N ALA A 315 -26.44 -29.11 -12.71
CA ALA A 315 -27.18 -30.06 -11.90
C ALA A 315 -28.21 -30.78 -12.78
N LYS A 316 -27.86 -31.98 -13.28
CA LYS A 316 -28.72 -33.18 -13.27
C LYS A 316 -28.10 -34.35 -14.06
N LYS A 317 -28.31 -35.53 -13.47
CA LYS A 317 -28.16 -36.91 -13.99
C LYS A 317 -26.75 -37.54 -13.93
N ARG A 318 -26.52 -38.25 -12.83
CA ARG A 318 -26.01 -39.63 -12.91
C ARG A 318 -26.44 -40.44 -11.68
N ARG A 319 -27.44 -41.30 -11.85
CA ARG A 319 -27.85 -42.30 -10.87
C ARG A 319 -27.96 -43.66 -11.59
N LYS A 320 -27.27 -44.65 -11.02
CA LYS A 320 -27.39 -46.13 -11.20
C LYS A 320 -26.97 -46.75 -12.55
N LYS A 321 -25.82 -47.46 -12.52
CA LYS A 321 -25.76 -48.95 -12.61
C LYS A 321 -24.29 -49.42 -12.53
N ARG A 322 -23.86 -49.95 -11.38
CA ARG A 322 -22.80 -50.97 -11.29
C ARG A 322 -23.48 -52.26 -10.83
N LYS A 323 -23.61 -53.23 -11.73
CA LYS A 323 -23.78 -54.65 -11.39
C LYS A 323 -22.40 -55.28 -11.61
N GLY A 324 -21.67 -55.53 -10.53
CA GLY A 324 -20.53 -56.44 -10.55
C GLY A 324 -21.03 -57.81 -10.12
N LYS A 325 -20.92 -58.80 -11.01
CA LYS A 325 -20.95 -60.22 -10.68
C LYS A 325 -19.53 -60.62 -10.31
N ALA A 326 -19.33 -61.19 -9.13
CA ALA A 326 -18.19 -62.05 -8.82
C ALA A 326 -18.38 -63.42 -9.52
N PRO A 327 -17.29 -64.12 -9.80
CA PRO A 327 -16.93 -65.31 -9.02
C PRO A 327 -15.41 -65.36 -8.74
N VAL A 328 -14.79 -66.17 -7.89
CA VAL A 328 -15.11 -67.22 -6.88
C VAL A 328 -13.76 -67.47 -6.18
N ASN A 329 -13.76 -67.85 -4.90
CA ASN A 329 -12.61 -68.51 -4.28
C ASN A 329 -12.75 -70.03 -4.48
N ASP A 330 -11.80 -70.62 -5.20
CA ASP A 330 -11.07 -71.88 -4.95
C ASP A 330 -10.25 -72.22 -6.20
#